data_AF-A0A9E0D7P1-F1
#
_entry.id   AF-A0A9E0D7P1-F1
#
_cell.length_a   1.000
_cell.length_b   1.000
_cell.length_c   1.000
_cell.angle_alpha   90.00
_cell.angle_beta   90.00
_cell.angle_gamma   90.00
#
_symmetry.space_group_name_H-M   'P 1'
#
loop_
_entity.id
_entity.type
_entity.pdbx_description
1 polymer ?
#
loop_
_entity_poly.entity_id
_entity_poly.type
_entity_poly.pdbx_seq_one_letter_code
_entity_poly.pdbx_strand_id
1 'polypeptide(L)'
;MAVRIGGQAVIEGVMMKNMDRYAVSVRKPNGKIETKVEECVSFAEKHPLFQLPVFRGMANFLESMVIGMKTLNYSASFYEDEEEQTESRTEQLLEKILGEKAE
;
A
#
# COMPACT_ATOMS: atom_id res chain seq x y z
N MET A 1 20.18 -21.50 -9.60
CA MET A 1 19.72 -20.18 -9.09
C MET A 1 18.26 -20.34 -8.69
N ALA A 2 17.94 -20.47 -7.40
CA ALA A 2 16.55 -20.57 -6.97
C ALA A 2 15.93 -19.17 -6.99
N VAL A 3 14.88 -18.98 -7.80
CA VAL A 3 14.11 -17.73 -7.80
C VAL A 3 13.37 -17.64 -6.48
N ARG A 4 13.64 -16.60 -5.68
CA ARG A 4 12.97 -16.36 -4.39
C ARG A 4 11.83 -15.38 -4.60
N ILE A 5 10.64 -15.93 -4.82
CA ILE A 5 9.40 -15.18 -4.94
C ILE A 5 8.63 -15.27 -3.63
N GLY A 6 8.15 -14.13 -3.14
CA GLY A 6 7.24 -14.04 -1.99
C GLY A 6 6.12 -13.04 -2.28
N GLY A 7 5.18 -12.92 -1.36
CA GLY A 7 4.08 -11.97 -1.49
C GLY A 7 3.33 -11.74 -0.20
N GLN A 8 2.43 -10.75 -0.23
CA GLN A 8 1.55 -10.38 0.87
C GLN A 8 0.18 -9.99 0.30
N ALA A 9 -0.89 -10.27 1.05
CA ALA A 9 -2.19 -9.66 0.77
C ALA A 9 -2.16 -8.17 1.17
N VAL A 10 -2.83 -7.34 0.38
CA VAL A 10 -3.08 -5.93 0.67
C VAL A 10 -4.57 -5.64 0.50
N ILE A 11 -5.02 -4.42 0.83
CA ILE A 11 -6.45 -4.07 0.77
C ILE A 11 -6.89 -4.15 -0.70
N GLU A 12 -7.90 -4.97 -0.98
CA GLU A 12 -8.46 -5.16 -2.33
C GLU A 12 -7.40 -5.51 -3.41
N GLY A 13 -6.32 -6.18 -2.99
CA GLY A 13 -5.17 -6.41 -3.86
C GLY A 13 -4.16 -7.43 -3.37
N VAL A 14 -3.08 -7.57 -4.14
CA VAL A 14 -1.96 -8.46 -3.84
C VAL A 14 -0.63 -7.78 -4.10
N MET A 15 0.36 -8.08 -3.26
CA MET A 15 1.76 -7.70 -3.46
C MET A 15 2.61 -8.94 -3.71
N MET A 16 3.48 -8.87 -4.73
CA MET A 16 4.48 -9.89 -5.06
C MET A 16 5.88 -9.27 -5.07
N LYS A 17 6.85 -9.96 -4.48
CA LYS A 17 8.27 -9.53 -4.42
C LYS A 17 9.19 -10.59 -4.99
N ASN A 18 10.12 -10.16 -5.82
CA ASN A 18 11.22 -10.97 -6.34
C ASN A 18 12.53 -10.18 -6.20
N MET A 19 13.46 -10.69 -5.40
CA MET A 19 14.77 -10.05 -5.17
C MET A 19 14.64 -8.56 -4.82
N ASP A 20 15.09 -7.68 -5.71
CA ASP A 20 15.15 -6.22 -5.61
C ASP A 20 13.92 -5.51 -6.17
N ARG A 21 12.87 -6.24 -6.56
CA ARG A 21 11.63 -5.65 -7.10
C ARG A 21 10.39 -6.20 -6.43
N TYR A 22 9.38 -5.35 -6.33
CA TYR A 22 8.04 -5.77 -5.96
C TYR A 22 7.00 -5.08 -6.85
N ALA A 23 5.85 -5.73 -6.97
CA ALA A 23 4.68 -5.22 -7.66
C ALA A 23 3.47 -5.32 -6.73
N VAL A 24 2.64 -4.28 -6.73
CA VAL A 24 1.37 -4.25 -6.01
C VAL A 24 0.26 -4.01 -7.02
N SER A 25 -0.74 -4.87 -7.02
CA SER A 25 -1.94 -4.72 -7.84
C SER A 25 -3.16 -4.57 -6.95
N VAL A 26 -3.91 -3.47 -7.11
CA VAL A 26 -5.07 -3.12 -6.28
C VAL A 26 -6.28 -2.87 -7.18
N ARG A 27 -7.43 -3.43 -6.82
CA ARG A 27 -8.71 -3.09 -7.43
C ARG A 27 -9.15 -1.73 -6.88
N LYS A 28 -9.37 -0.76 -7.76
CA LYS A 28 -9.95 0.53 -7.42
C LYS A 28 -11.47 0.39 -7.24
N PRO A 29 -12.13 1.33 -6.53
CA PRO A 29 -13.60 1.34 -6.39
C PRO A 29 -14.35 1.32 -7.73
N ASN A 30 -13.79 1.97 -8.76
CA ASN A 30 -14.32 1.94 -10.13
C ASN A 30 -14.18 0.58 -10.87
N GLY A 31 -13.69 -0.44 -10.18
CA GLY A 31 -13.52 -1.80 -10.68
C GLY A 31 -12.27 -2.02 -11.56
N LYS A 32 -11.49 -0.98 -11.87
CA LYS A 32 -10.23 -1.10 -12.61
C LYS A 32 -9.11 -1.58 -11.68
N ILE A 33 -8.14 -2.31 -12.24
CA ILE A 33 -6.94 -2.72 -11.50
C ILE A 33 -5.83 -1.72 -11.78
N GLU A 34 -5.26 -1.15 -10.73
CA GLU A 34 -4.02 -0.39 -10.79
C GLU A 34 -2.86 -1.30 -10.40
N THR A 35 -1.74 -1.22 -11.12
CA THR A 35 -0.51 -1.95 -10.75
C THR A 35 0.66 -1.01 -10.66
N LYS A 36 1.37 -1.04 -9.53
CA LYS A 36 2.59 -0.28 -9.28
C LYS A 36 3.76 -1.25 -9.14
N VAL A 37 4.86 -0.96 -9.83
CA VAL A 37 6.12 -1.72 -9.74
C VAL A 37 7.19 -0.81 -9.16
N GLU A 38 7.89 -1.27 -8.13
CA GLU A 38 8.94 -0.51 -7.44
C GLU A 38 10.17 -1.38 -7.16
N GLU A 39 11.30 -0.70 -6.97
CA GLU A 39 12.57 -1.31 -6.58
C GLU A 39 12.79 -1.22 -5.06
N CYS A 40 13.21 -2.32 -4.47
CA CYS A 40 13.73 -2.41 -3.12
C CYS A 40 15.25 -2.30 -3.14
N VAL A 41 15.76 -1.10 -2.88
CA VAL A 41 17.19 -0.90 -2.64
C VAL A 41 17.49 -1.36 -1.21
N SER A 42 18.22 -2.48 -1.09
CA SER A 42 18.47 -3.06 0.23
C SER A 42 19.44 -2.19 1.03
N PHE A 43 18.96 -1.67 2.17
CA PHE A 43 19.76 -0.84 3.07
C PHE A 43 20.94 -1.64 3.66
N ALA A 44 20.77 -2.95 3.82
CA ALA A 44 21.78 -3.87 4.34
C ALA A 44 23.00 -4.03 3.41
N GLU A 45 22.84 -3.80 2.10
CA GLU A 45 23.95 -3.87 1.14
C GLU A 45 24.90 -2.68 1.27
N LYS A 46 24.42 -1.53 1.75
CA LYS A 46 25.23 -0.31 1.90
C LYS A 46 26.16 -0.33 3.11
N HIS A 47 25.90 -1.18 4.10
CA HIS A 47 26.65 -1.19 5.35
C HIS A 47 27.06 -2.62 5.74
N PRO A 48 28.38 -2.95 5.72
CA PRO A 48 28.89 -4.31 5.98
C PRO A 48 28.48 -4.88 7.35
N LEU A 49 28.21 -4.01 8.32
CA LEU A 49 27.80 -4.40 9.68
C LEU A 49 26.44 -5.15 9.70
N PHE A 50 25.54 -4.83 8.77
CA PHE A 50 24.23 -5.49 8.66
C PHE A 50 24.30 -6.84 7.91
N GLN A 51 25.47 -7.23 7.41
CA GLN A 51 25.67 -8.56 6.81
C GLN A 51 26.06 -9.63 7.85
N LEU A 52 26.41 -9.23 9.07
CA LEU A 52 26.71 -10.16 10.16
C LEU A 52 25.46 -10.98 10.54
N PRO A 53 25.58 -12.28 10.88
CA PRO A 53 24.42 -13.17 11.10
C PRO A 53 23.39 -12.66 12.10
N VAL A 54 23.84 -11.96 13.15
CA VAL A 54 22.97 -11.38 14.19
C VAL A 54 22.14 -10.20 13.64
N PHE A 55 22.78 -9.30 12.89
CA PHE A 55 22.13 -8.08 12.38
C PHE A 55 21.42 -8.30 11.04
N ARG A 56 21.81 -9.33 10.29
CA ARG A 56 21.22 -9.71 9.00
C ARG A 56 19.73 -10.01 9.12
N GLY A 57 19.32 -10.72 10.15
CA GLY A 57 17.90 -11.02 10.40
C GLY A 57 17.08 -9.76 10.65
N MET A 58 17.58 -8.89 11.54
CA MET A 58 16.93 -7.63 11.89
C MET A 58 16.82 -6.66 10.70
N ALA A 59 17.88 -6.54 9.90
CA ALA A 59 17.87 -5.69 8.71
C ALA A 59 16.81 -6.16 7.69
N ASN A 60 16.77 -7.46 7.40
CA ASN A 60 15.76 -8.03 6.49
C ASN A 60 14.33 -7.87 7.04
N PHE A 61 14.16 -7.99 8.35
CA PHE A 61 12.87 -7.81 9.00
C PHE A 61 12.37 -6.36 8.88
N LEU A 62 13.22 -5.38 9.23
CA LEU A 62 12.87 -3.97 9.12
C LEU A 62 12.59 -3.56 7.67
N GLU A 63 13.39 -4.04 6.72
CA GLU A 63 13.16 -3.81 5.30
C GLU A 63 11.79 -4.38 4.86
N SER A 64 11.49 -5.63 5.22
CA SER A 64 10.20 -6.26 4.91
C SER A 64 9.03 -5.54 5.57
N MET A 65 9.19 -5.06 6.81
CA MET A 65 8.18 -4.30 7.53
C MET A 65 7.88 -2.97 6.85
N VAL A 66 8.92 -2.22 6.44
CA VAL A 66 8.77 -0.94 5.74
C VAL A 66 8.04 -1.13 4.40
N ILE A 67 8.41 -2.16 3.64
CA ILE A 67 7.73 -2.48 2.39
C ILE A 67 6.27 -2.86 2.66
N GLY A 68 6.03 -3.76 3.62
CA GLY A 68 4.69 -4.19 4.01
C GLY A 68 3.77 -3.01 4.33
N MET A 69 4.23 -2.10 5.20
CA MET A 69 3.49 -0.88 5.54
C MET A 69 3.25 0.04 4.34
N LYS A 70 4.28 0.28 3.50
CA LYS A 70 4.12 1.09 2.28
C LYS A 70 3.06 0.54 1.35
N THR A 71 3.05 -0.78 1.16
CA THR A 71 2.12 -1.43 0.22
C THR A 71 0.69 -1.48 0.76
N LEU A 72 0.53 -1.64 2.09
CA LEU A 72 -0.76 -1.50 2.76
C LEU A 72 -1.30 -0.08 2.62
N ASN A 73 -0.49 0.94 2.92
CA ASN A 73 -0.90 2.34 2.80
C ASN A 73 -1.23 2.71 1.35
N TYR A 74 -0.44 2.23 0.38
CA TYR A 74 -0.73 2.44 -1.03
C TYR A 74 -2.07 1.81 -1.46
N SER A 75 -2.41 0.64 -0.93
CA SER A 75 -3.73 0.05 -1.20
C SER A 75 -4.88 0.78 -0.51
N ALA A 76 -4.64 1.30 0.71
CA ALA A 76 -5.63 2.05 1.49
C ALA A 76 -5.95 3.41 0.84
N SER A 77 -4.96 4.10 0.27
CA SER A 77 -5.16 5.44 -0.29
C SER A 77 -6.19 5.48 -1.43
N PHE A 78 -6.45 4.36 -2.10
CA PHE A 78 -7.50 4.29 -3.13
C PHE A 78 -8.93 4.32 -2.58
N TYR A 79 -9.09 4.15 -1.27
CA TYR A 79 -10.36 4.11 -0.58
C TYR A 79 -10.54 5.29 0.39
N GLU A 80 -9.44 5.83 0.93
CA GLU A 80 -9.46 7.07 1.73
C GLU A 80 -9.93 8.30 0.90
N ASP A 81 -9.53 8.39 -0.37
CA ASP A 81 -9.96 9.48 -1.28
C ASP A 81 -11.49 9.48 -1.58
N GLU A 82 -12.19 8.37 -1.34
CA GLU A 82 -13.65 8.27 -1.48
C GLU A 82 -14.39 8.65 -0.18
N GLU A 83 -13.81 8.44 1.01
CA GLU A 83 -14.43 8.83 2.28
C GLU A 83 -14.58 10.37 2.36
N GLU A 84 -13.55 11.15 2.03
CA GLU A 84 -13.66 12.63 1.99
C GLU A 84 -14.66 13.14 0.93
N GLN A 85 -14.78 12.46 -0.21
CA GLN A 85 -15.73 12.82 -1.27
C GLN A 85 -17.17 12.42 -0.96
N THR A 86 -17.37 11.32 -0.24
CA THR A 86 -18.70 10.86 0.16
C THR A 86 -19.26 11.72 1.30
N GLU A 87 -18.45 12.09 2.29
CA GLU A 87 -18.84 13.03 3.35
C GLU A 87 -19.30 14.37 2.75
N SER A 88 -18.50 14.98 1.86
CA SER A 88 -18.83 16.24 1.18
C SER A 88 -20.13 16.17 0.36
N ARG A 89 -20.39 15.05 -0.35
CA ARG A 89 -21.64 14.86 -1.12
C ARG A 89 -22.86 14.62 -0.23
N THR A 90 -22.69 13.92 0.89
CA THR A 90 -23.78 13.70 1.85
C THR A 90 -24.17 14.98 2.57
N GLU A 91 -23.21 15.81 2.99
CA GLU A 91 -23.48 17.12 3.60
C GLU A 91 -24.23 18.06 2.64
N GLN A 92 -23.80 18.13 1.37
CA GLN A 92 -24.47 18.92 0.33
C GLN A 92 -25.91 18.44 0.02
N LEU A 93 -26.20 17.15 0.18
CA LEU A 93 -27.54 16.57 0.01
C LEU A 93 -28.44 16.86 1.21
N LEU A 94 -27.89 16.74 2.43
CA LEU A 94 -28.57 17.09 3.67
C LEU A 94 -28.97 18.56 3.69
N GLU A 95 -28.08 19.47 3.30
CA GLU A 95 -28.35 20.91 3.26
C GLU A 95 -29.49 21.27 2.28
N LYS A 96 -29.54 20.62 1.10
CA LYS A 96 -30.64 20.81 0.13
C LYS A 96 -31.99 20.31 0.65
N ILE A 97 -32.01 19.13 1.26
CA ILE A 97 -33.25 18.53 1.80
C ILE A 97 -33.76 19.30 3.02
N LEU A 98 -32.87 19.83 3.87
CA LEU A 98 -33.21 20.63 5.03
C LEU A 98 -33.63 22.06 4.64
N GLY A 99 -33.00 22.65 3.62
CA GLY A 99 -33.36 23.95 3.06
C GLY A 99 -34.73 23.98 2.38
N GLU A 100 -35.11 22.92 1.65
CA GLU A 100 -36.45 22.79 1.05
C GLU A 100 -37.57 22.60 2.08
N LYS A 101 -37.27 22.21 3.32
CA LYS A 101 -38.27 22.04 4.39
C LYS A 101 -38.44 23.26 5.29
N ALA A 102 -37.65 24.32 5.07
CA ALA A 102 -37.69 25.55 5.84
C ALA A 102 -38.39 26.72 5.12
N GLU A 103 -38.85 26.52 3.87
CA GLU A 103 -39.80 27.41 3.16
C GLU A 103 -41.22 26.85 3.15
#